data_AF-A0A962C3I1-F1
#
_entry.id   AF-A0A962C3I1-F1
#
_cell.length_a   1.000
_cell.length_b   1.000
_cell.length_c   1.000
_cell.angle_alpha   90.00
_cell.angle_beta   90.00
_cell.angle_gamma   90.00
#
_symmetry.space_group_name_H-M   'P 1'
#
loop_
_entity.id
_entity.type
_entity.pdbx_description
1 polymer ?
#
loop_
_entity_poly.entity_id
_entity_poly.type
_entity_poly.pdbx_seq_one_letter_code
_entity_poly.pdbx_strand_id
1 'polypeptide(L)'
;MLGAAIFLFLVVPYYWSWETIYNRNFSTYERLLTQGRVLCLYLWQMLVPMPSNMPFYYDWLQPSHGLLQPWTTLAALVLLALLLGTAWQLRHRRPLFALGVFLFFAGHFITSNVVNLELAFEHRNHLPLIGIALAIGDVLALLASRVHARTPIVVAVFLLSLGGLASATLIRATSWNSDLHLAETSTRIAPNSTRAWNQLCVAYFNLGGGDRKENSYLDQAIAACDKGAVVGTDSIKTLTNIVAMKAIQGTLTEADWARYLARLRTVTMTPENGSSIWIILNQARDGKPMNANHLLEAIEIVSQRRQVKPIESAAMGYFILGHTPQPDKAYSYFARAVHDAKDPAFITGIIDELRKEGQPEWADKLTAEVRASGRDDVPLATDGDHMP
;
A
#
# COMPACT_ATOMS: atom_id res chain seq x y z
N MET A 1 -4.21 34.48 -3.77
CA MET A 1 -4.88 34.63 -2.46
C MET A 1 -6.02 33.62 -2.27
N LEU A 2 -6.99 33.53 -3.19
CA LEU A 2 -8.08 32.55 -3.11
C LEU A 2 -7.60 31.09 -2.96
N GLY A 3 -6.66 30.64 -3.79
CA GLY A 3 -6.14 29.27 -3.70
C GLY A 3 -5.43 28.96 -2.37
N ALA A 4 -4.69 29.91 -1.81
CA ALA A 4 -4.06 29.76 -0.50
C ALA A 4 -5.11 29.70 0.62
N ALA A 5 -6.17 30.52 0.53
CA ALA A 5 -7.28 30.46 1.48
C ALA A 5 -8.03 29.12 1.41
N ILE A 6 -8.35 28.62 0.21
CA ILE A 6 -8.97 27.30 0.03
C ILE A 6 -8.08 26.20 0.64
N PHE A 7 -6.77 26.26 0.37
CA PHE A 7 -5.85 25.27 0.92
C PHE A 7 -5.83 25.30 2.46
N LEU A 8 -5.67 26.48 3.06
CA LEU A 8 -5.55 26.63 4.52
C LEU A 8 -6.86 26.35 5.26
N PHE A 9 -8.01 26.76 4.72
CA PHE A 9 -9.29 26.69 5.42
C PHE A 9 -10.15 25.48 5.05
N LEU A 10 -9.91 24.82 3.90
CA LEU A 10 -10.67 23.64 3.48
C LEU A 10 -9.80 22.39 3.40
N VAL A 11 -8.67 22.46 2.70
CA VAL A 11 -7.83 21.27 2.45
C VAL A 11 -7.12 20.82 3.72
N VAL A 12 -6.49 21.74 4.45
CA VAL A 12 -5.76 21.39 5.68
C VAL A 12 -6.70 20.76 6.71
N PRO A 13 -7.84 21.38 7.12
CA PRO A 13 -8.72 20.77 8.13
C PRO A 13 -9.31 19.43 7.70
N TYR A 14 -9.58 19.24 6.41
CA TYR A 14 -10.15 17.99 5.89
C TYR A 14 -9.17 16.80 5.94
N TYR A 15 -7.89 17.04 5.65
CA TYR A 15 -6.86 15.97 5.61
C TYR A 15 -5.98 15.89 6.86
N TRP A 16 -6.14 16.80 7.81
CA TRP A 16 -5.32 16.82 9.02
C TRP A 16 -5.71 15.70 9.98
N SER A 17 -4.73 14.90 10.39
CA SER A 17 -4.86 13.92 11.46
C SER A 17 -3.66 13.99 12.38
N TRP A 18 -3.92 14.06 13.69
CA TRP A 18 -2.91 13.91 14.73
C TRP A 18 -2.61 12.44 15.02
N GLU A 19 -3.57 11.56 14.76
CA GLU A 19 -3.42 10.12 14.90
C GLU A 19 -2.84 9.50 13.63
N THR A 20 -2.28 8.30 13.77
CA THR A 20 -1.81 7.51 12.63
C THR A 20 -2.95 7.26 11.67
N ILE A 21 -2.73 7.57 10.40
CA ILE A 21 -3.80 7.47 9.42
C ILE A 21 -4.04 5.99 9.08
N TYR A 22 -5.29 5.60 8.91
CA TYR A 22 -5.68 4.25 8.51
C TYR A 22 -4.86 3.75 7.30
N ASN A 23 -4.26 2.56 7.38
CA ASN A 23 -3.26 1.98 6.45
C ASN A 23 -1.83 2.55 6.49
N ARG A 24 -1.49 3.46 7.41
CA ARG A 24 -0.16 4.08 7.52
C ARG A 24 0.32 4.09 8.96
N ASN A 25 1.62 3.97 9.14
CA ASN A 25 2.26 4.00 10.45
C ASN A 25 2.71 5.42 10.83
N PHE A 26 2.02 6.45 10.32
CA PHE A 26 2.31 7.86 10.58
C PHE A 26 1.08 8.77 10.48
N SER A 27 1.11 9.88 11.20
CA SER A 27 0.14 10.97 11.18
C SER A 27 0.46 12.01 10.08
N THR A 28 -0.46 12.95 9.83
CA THR A 28 -0.24 14.06 8.88
C THR A 28 0.93 14.94 9.33
N TYR A 29 1.06 15.17 10.64
CA TYR A 29 2.16 15.92 11.24
C TYR A 29 3.53 15.27 10.97
N GLU A 30 3.65 13.98 11.29
CA GLU A 30 4.90 13.22 11.09
C GLU A 30 5.25 13.13 9.61
N ARG A 31 4.26 13.00 8.73
CA ARG A 31 4.45 13.05 7.29
C ARG A 31 5.09 14.36 6.87
N LEU A 32 4.54 15.50 7.28
CA LEU A 32 5.04 16.84 6.92
C LEU A 32 6.46 17.08 7.43
N LEU A 33 6.77 16.67 8.66
CA LEU A 33 8.14 16.71 9.17
C LEU A 33 9.09 15.87 8.31
N THR A 34 8.65 14.66 7.96
CA THR A 34 9.43 13.73 7.14
C THR A 34 9.67 14.27 5.73
N GLN A 35 8.75 15.09 5.18
CA GLN A 35 8.94 15.69 3.86
C GLN A 35 10.22 16.52 3.75
N GLY A 36 10.70 17.12 4.84
CA GLY A 36 12.01 17.80 4.83
C GLY A 36 13.14 16.85 4.42
N ARG A 37 13.22 15.68 5.06
CA ARG A 37 14.23 14.65 4.72
C ARG A 37 14.02 14.07 3.33
N VAL A 38 12.77 13.88 2.92
CA VAL A 38 12.40 13.36 1.59
C VAL A 38 12.82 14.32 0.48
N LEU A 39 12.60 15.63 0.65
CA LEU A 39 13.04 16.64 -0.31
C LEU A 39 14.56 16.66 -0.45
N CYS A 40 15.31 16.53 0.65
CA CYS A 40 16.76 16.38 0.59
C CYS A 40 17.19 15.08 -0.12
N LEU A 41 16.50 13.97 0.14
CA LEU A 41 16.71 12.71 -0.57
C LEU A 41 16.46 12.87 -2.08
N TYR A 42 15.40 13.57 -2.48
CA TYR A 42 15.12 13.84 -3.88
C TYR A 42 16.16 14.75 -4.52
N LEU A 43 16.61 15.81 -3.82
CA LEU A 43 17.71 16.65 -4.30
C LEU A 43 18.95 15.79 -4.57
N TRP A 44 19.30 14.91 -3.64
CA TRP A 44 20.41 13.95 -3.83
C TRP A 44 20.20 13.06 -5.05
N GLN A 45 19.01 12.47 -5.21
CA GLN A 45 18.68 11.61 -6.33
C GLN A 45 18.64 12.34 -7.68
N MET A 46 18.30 13.62 -7.70
CA MET A 46 18.32 14.45 -8.92
C MET A 46 19.75 14.88 -9.29
N LEU A 47 20.59 15.18 -8.29
CA LEU A 47 21.99 15.58 -8.50
C LEU A 47 22.86 14.38 -8.87
N VAL A 48 22.59 13.22 -8.29
CA VAL A 48 23.37 11.99 -8.46
C VAL A 48 22.42 10.81 -8.68
N PRO A 49 21.82 10.68 -9.89
CA PRO A 49 20.80 9.67 -10.21
C PRO A 49 21.40 8.29 -10.41
N MET A 50 21.92 7.70 -9.33
CA MET A 50 22.41 6.32 -9.33
C MET A 50 21.24 5.34 -9.21
N PRO A 51 21.04 4.39 -10.17
CA PRO A 51 19.95 3.43 -10.12
C PRO A 51 19.86 2.62 -8.82
N SER A 52 21.00 2.35 -8.17
CA SER A 52 21.09 1.65 -6.89
C SER A 52 20.55 2.43 -5.69
N ASN A 53 20.42 3.76 -5.79
CA ASN A 53 19.96 4.63 -4.69
C ASN A 53 18.53 5.14 -4.88
N MET A 54 17.80 4.53 -5.81
CA MET A 54 16.46 4.94 -6.18
C MET A 54 15.55 3.69 -6.16
N PRO A 55 15.28 3.14 -4.95
CA PRO A 55 14.43 1.96 -4.81
C PRO A 55 12.99 2.27 -5.21
N PHE A 56 12.29 1.27 -5.73
CA PHE A 56 10.83 1.38 -5.90
C PHE A 56 10.11 1.44 -4.53
N TYR A 57 10.65 0.75 -3.51
CA TYR A 57 10.11 0.72 -2.15
C TYR A 57 11.00 1.46 -1.15
N TYR A 58 10.47 2.51 -0.52
CA TYR A 58 11.16 3.31 0.50
C TYR A 58 10.84 2.85 1.93
N ASP A 59 10.62 1.56 2.17
CA ASP A 59 10.18 1.02 3.48
C ASP A 59 11.20 1.26 4.62
N TRP A 60 12.47 1.47 4.26
CA TRP A 60 13.52 1.83 5.22
C TRP A 60 13.34 3.26 5.77
N LEU A 61 12.62 4.14 5.06
CA LEU A 61 12.40 5.52 5.45
C LEU A 61 11.38 5.58 6.60
N GLN A 62 11.90 5.73 7.82
CA GLN A 62 11.08 5.89 9.00
C GLN A 62 10.47 7.30 9.09
N PRO A 63 9.20 7.42 9.50
CA PRO A 63 8.58 8.70 9.84
C PRO A 63 9.40 9.49 10.87
N SER A 64 9.30 10.80 10.79
CA SER A 64 9.94 11.72 11.73
C SER A 64 8.92 12.06 12.81
N HIS A 65 9.15 11.56 14.03
CA HIS A 65 8.28 11.78 15.18
C HIS A 65 8.52 13.16 15.85
N GLY A 66 9.60 13.83 15.49
CA GLY A 66 9.89 15.19 15.91
C GLY A 66 11.07 15.80 15.16
N LEU A 67 11.43 17.04 15.51
CA LEU A 67 12.52 17.77 14.88
C LEU A 67 13.89 17.11 15.04
N LEU A 68 14.10 16.41 16.16
CA LEU A 68 15.36 15.73 16.46
C LEU A 68 15.24 14.19 16.44
N GLN A 69 14.09 13.67 16.01
CA GLN A 69 13.82 12.24 15.94
C GLN A 69 13.34 11.87 14.53
N PRO A 70 14.26 11.54 13.61
CA PRO A 70 15.73 11.60 13.77
C PRO A 70 16.31 13.02 13.67
N TRP A 71 17.55 13.23 14.14
CA TRP A 71 18.23 14.53 14.12
C TRP A 71 18.36 15.13 12.71
N THR A 72 18.38 14.26 11.70
CA THR A 72 18.40 14.65 10.28
C THR A 72 17.16 15.45 9.87
N THR A 73 16.07 15.40 10.63
CA THR A 73 14.85 16.17 10.33
C THR A 73 15.11 17.67 10.43
N LEU A 74 15.62 18.14 11.57
CA LEU A 74 16.00 19.54 11.74
C LEU A 74 17.06 19.96 10.73
N ALA A 75 18.10 19.14 10.53
CA ALA A 75 19.15 19.44 9.56
C ALA A 75 18.61 19.60 8.13
N ALA A 76 17.69 18.72 7.71
CA ALA A 76 17.04 18.80 6.41
C ALA A 76 16.19 20.07 6.27
N LEU A 77 15.40 20.41 7.30
CA LEU A 77 14.58 21.63 7.30
C LEU A 77 15.44 22.89 7.23
N VAL A 78 16.56 22.95 7.97
CA VAL A 78 17.52 24.05 7.90
C VAL A 78 18.14 24.15 6.50
N LEU A 79 18.57 23.02 5.92
CA LEU A 79 19.14 23.00 4.57
C LEU A 79 18.15 23.53 3.52
N LEU A 80 16.89 23.09 3.59
CA LEU A 80 15.84 23.56 2.67
C LEU A 80 15.50 25.03 2.88
N ALA A 81 15.47 25.51 4.12
CA ALA A 81 15.27 26.92 4.44
C ALA A 81 16.40 27.79 3.89
N LEU A 82 17.65 27.34 4.01
CA LEU A 82 18.82 28.01 3.42
C LEU A 82 18.76 28.00 1.89
N LEU A 83 18.35 26.89 1.27
CA LEU A 83 18.18 26.82 -0.19
C LEU A 83 17.10 27.80 -0.68
N LEU A 84 15.96 27.87 0.01
CA LEU A 84 14.89 28.79 -0.34
C LEU A 84 15.28 30.25 -0.09
N GLY A 85 15.96 30.52 1.03
CA GLY A 85 16.47 31.85 1.38
C GLY A 85 17.52 32.36 0.40
N THR A 86 18.45 31.50 -0.04
CA THR A 86 19.46 31.85 -1.05
C THR A 86 18.81 32.12 -2.41
N ALA A 87 17.84 31.30 -2.84
CA ALA A 87 17.07 31.56 -4.05
C ALA A 87 16.32 32.91 -3.99
N TRP A 88 15.70 33.22 -2.85
CA TRP A 88 15.04 34.51 -2.65
C TRP A 88 16.00 35.70 -2.71
N GLN A 89 17.17 35.60 -2.06
CA GLN A 89 18.20 36.64 -2.08
C GLN A 89 18.78 36.85 -3.48
N LEU A 90 18.98 35.76 -4.23
CA LEU A 90 19.59 35.79 -5.55
C LEU A 90 18.60 36.07 -6.69
N ARG A 91 17.28 36.12 -6.46
CA ARG A 91 16.25 36.19 -7.51
C ARG A 91 16.44 37.26 -8.59
N HIS A 92 17.02 38.41 -8.25
CA HIS A 92 17.28 39.49 -9.21
C HIS A 92 18.65 39.37 -9.88
N ARG A 93 19.63 38.72 -9.24
CA ARG A 93 20.98 38.52 -9.77
C ARG A 93 21.11 37.23 -10.57
N ARG A 94 20.36 36.20 -10.19
CA ARG A 94 20.33 34.83 -10.73
C ARG A 94 18.88 34.35 -10.87
N PRO A 95 18.11 34.95 -11.79
CA PRO A 95 16.70 34.60 -11.95
C PRO A 95 16.50 33.13 -12.33
N LEU A 96 17.42 32.53 -13.08
CA LEU A 96 17.34 31.12 -13.50
C LEU A 96 17.52 30.15 -12.32
N PHE A 97 18.51 30.40 -11.45
CA PHE A 97 18.68 29.64 -10.21
C PHE A 97 17.45 29.75 -9.30
N ALA A 98 16.97 30.98 -9.07
CA ALA A 98 15.82 31.22 -8.22
C ALA A 98 14.55 30.57 -8.77
N LEU A 99 14.30 30.69 -10.09
CA LEU A 99 13.20 30.01 -10.76
C LEU A 99 13.28 28.50 -10.56
N GLY A 100 14.47 27.91 -10.75
CA GLY A 100 14.68 26.49 -10.59
C GLY A 100 14.36 25.98 -9.18
N VAL A 101 14.86 26.68 -8.16
CA VAL A 101 14.57 26.36 -6.76
C VAL A 101 13.09 26.55 -6.43
N PHE A 102 12.46 27.66 -6.85
CA PHE A 102 11.03 27.86 -6.61
C PHE A 102 10.16 26.83 -7.32
N LEU A 103 10.54 26.41 -8.54
CA LEU A 103 9.82 25.36 -9.26
C LEU A 103 9.96 24.00 -8.56
N PHE A 104 11.13 23.68 -7.99
CA PHE A 104 11.33 22.48 -7.17
C PHE A 104 10.39 22.47 -5.95
N PHE A 105 10.30 23.56 -5.20
CA PHE A 105 9.40 23.65 -4.04
C PHE A 105 7.93 23.69 -4.45
N ALA A 106 7.58 24.41 -5.52
CA ALA A 106 6.21 24.49 -6.02
C ALA A 106 5.69 23.13 -6.50
N GLY A 107 6.51 22.38 -7.25
CA GLY A 107 6.14 21.04 -7.72
C GLY A 107 5.95 20.05 -6.57
N HIS A 108 6.81 20.10 -5.56
CA HIS A 108 6.65 19.25 -4.37
C HIS A 108 5.50 19.68 -3.46
N PHE A 109 5.14 20.97 -3.40
CA PHE A 109 3.98 21.41 -2.63
C PHE A 109 2.68 20.71 -3.06
N ILE A 110 2.57 20.31 -4.34
CA ILE A 110 1.41 19.59 -4.85
C ILE A 110 1.32 18.17 -4.25
N THR A 111 2.46 17.50 -4.04
CA THR A 111 2.52 16.06 -3.72
C THR A 111 3.07 15.74 -2.33
N SER A 112 3.62 16.74 -1.64
CA SER A 112 4.33 16.65 -0.36
C SER A 112 3.67 17.54 0.71
N ASN A 113 2.34 17.58 0.71
CA ASN A 113 1.51 18.43 1.58
C ASN A 113 0.65 17.60 2.56
N VAL A 114 -0.44 18.14 3.10
CA VAL A 114 -1.31 17.43 4.06
C VAL A 114 -2.04 16.21 3.49
N VAL A 115 -2.10 16.04 2.17
CA VAL A 115 -2.78 14.89 1.55
C VAL A 115 -2.01 13.60 1.87
N ASN A 116 -2.75 12.60 2.37
CA ASN A 116 -2.19 11.34 2.86
C ASN A 116 -1.69 10.42 1.74
N LEU A 117 -0.55 10.76 1.15
CA LEU A 117 0.18 9.93 0.20
C LEU A 117 1.39 9.27 0.89
N GLU A 118 1.97 8.24 0.26
CA GLU A 118 3.25 7.61 0.65
C GLU A 118 4.32 8.64 1.05
N LEU A 119 5.22 8.30 1.97
CA LEU A 119 6.28 9.23 2.41
C LEU A 119 7.16 9.67 1.24
N ALA A 120 7.60 8.71 0.42
CA ALA A 120 8.43 8.95 -0.75
C ALA A 120 7.94 8.12 -1.94
N PHE A 121 7.98 8.73 -3.13
CA PHE A 121 7.70 8.10 -4.41
C PHE A 121 8.32 8.92 -5.55
N GLU A 122 9.12 8.28 -6.40
CA GLU A 122 9.94 8.94 -7.42
C GLU A 122 9.14 9.69 -8.50
N HIS A 123 7.92 9.26 -8.85
CA HIS A 123 7.09 9.95 -9.85
C HIS A 123 6.75 11.39 -9.46
N ARG A 124 6.90 11.76 -8.17
CA ARG A 124 6.69 13.14 -7.71
C ARG A 124 7.76 14.10 -8.22
N ASN A 125 8.89 13.57 -8.68
CA ASN A 125 10.05 14.33 -9.11
C ASN A 125 9.95 14.85 -10.55
N HIS A 126 8.97 14.43 -11.37
CA HIS A 126 8.92 14.80 -12.79
C HIS A 126 8.92 16.32 -13.02
N LEU A 127 8.03 17.06 -12.34
CA LEU A 127 7.98 18.52 -12.44
C LEU A 127 9.13 19.21 -11.67
N PRO A 128 9.42 18.86 -10.41
CA PRO A 128 10.56 19.42 -9.67
C PRO A 128 11.92 19.24 -10.33
N LEU A 129 12.15 18.15 -11.07
CA LEU A 129 13.40 17.87 -11.77
C LEU A 129 13.73 18.95 -12.81
N ILE A 130 12.73 19.49 -13.49
CA ILE A 130 12.91 20.61 -14.42
C ILE A 130 13.51 21.81 -13.66
N GLY A 131 12.97 22.11 -12.48
CA GLY A 131 13.48 23.19 -11.64
C GLY A 131 14.94 22.98 -11.24
N ILE A 132 15.29 21.78 -10.79
CA ILE A 132 16.67 21.45 -10.41
C ILE A 132 17.62 21.49 -11.60
N ALA A 133 17.20 21.03 -12.79
CA ALA A 133 18.00 21.15 -14.01
C ALA A 133 18.32 22.62 -14.37
N LEU A 134 17.34 23.52 -14.25
CA LEU A 134 17.55 24.96 -14.47
C LEU A 134 18.53 25.55 -13.44
N ALA A 135 18.38 25.20 -12.16
CA ALA A 135 19.25 25.69 -11.10
C ALA A 135 20.70 25.20 -11.27
N ILE A 136 20.88 23.92 -11.60
CA ILE A 136 22.21 23.34 -11.91
C ILE A 136 22.81 24.03 -13.14
N GLY A 137 22.02 24.25 -14.19
CA GLY A 137 22.48 24.93 -15.40
C GLY A 137 23.05 26.33 -15.12
N ASP A 138 22.36 27.14 -14.30
CA ASP A 138 22.84 28.47 -13.89
C ASP A 138 24.17 28.40 -13.11
N VAL A 139 24.28 27.45 -12.20
CA VAL A 139 25.49 27.23 -11.38
C VAL A 139 26.66 26.75 -12.25
N LEU A 140 26.43 25.80 -13.16
CA LEU A 140 27.47 25.31 -14.07
C LEU A 140 27.96 26.40 -15.02
N ALA A 141 27.06 27.24 -15.55
CA ALA A 141 27.44 28.39 -16.37
C ALA A 141 28.29 29.41 -15.59
N LEU A 142 27.96 29.66 -14.32
CA LEU A 142 28.79 30.49 -13.43
C LEU A 142 30.19 29.89 -13.20
N LEU A 143 30.26 28.58 -12.93
CA LEU A 143 31.53 27.92 -12.67
C LEU A 143 32.41 27.95 -13.93
N ALA A 144 31.84 27.63 -15.10
CA ALA A 144 32.56 27.66 -16.37
C ALA A 144 33.15 29.04 -16.68
N SER A 145 32.38 30.11 -16.44
CA SER A 145 32.85 31.50 -16.62
C SER A 145 33.92 31.92 -15.60
N ARG A 146 33.78 31.54 -14.31
CA ARG A 146 34.76 31.85 -13.25
C ARG A 146 36.12 31.21 -13.50
N VAL A 147 36.14 29.96 -13.96
CA VAL A 147 37.39 29.21 -14.19
C VAL A 147 37.95 29.41 -15.61
N HIS A 148 37.33 30.27 -16.42
CA HIS A 148 37.70 30.49 -17.83
C HIS A 148 37.84 29.16 -18.60
N ALA A 149 36.90 28.23 -18.35
CA ALA A 149 36.93 26.89 -18.93
C ALA A 149 36.94 26.96 -20.46
N ARG A 150 37.87 26.24 -21.09
CA ARG A 150 37.92 26.15 -22.56
C ARG A 150 36.70 25.36 -23.05
N THR A 151 36.08 25.80 -24.14
CA THR A 151 34.94 25.13 -24.80
C THR A 151 35.09 23.60 -24.93
N PRO A 152 36.23 23.03 -25.39
CA PRO A 152 36.38 21.57 -25.47
C PRO A 152 36.23 20.86 -24.12
N ILE A 153 36.67 21.47 -23.01
CA ILE A 153 36.53 20.90 -21.66
C ILE A 153 35.05 20.89 -21.26
N VAL A 154 34.34 21.99 -21.49
CA VAL A 154 32.90 22.10 -21.19
C VAL A 154 32.10 21.06 -21.98
N VAL A 155 32.38 20.93 -23.28
CA VAL A 155 31.75 19.93 -24.16
C VAL A 155 32.07 18.51 -23.68
N ALA A 156 33.32 18.22 -23.33
CA ALA A 156 33.71 16.90 -22.83
C ALA A 156 32.98 16.54 -21.53
N VAL A 157 32.89 17.47 -20.57
CA VAL A 157 32.16 17.27 -19.30
C VAL A 157 30.67 17.07 -19.56
N PHE A 158 30.08 17.84 -20.48
CA PHE A 158 28.68 17.68 -20.88
C PHE A 158 28.42 16.30 -21.50
N LEU A 159 29.23 15.88 -22.46
CA LEU A 159 29.09 14.57 -23.10
C LEU A 159 29.31 13.42 -22.12
N LEU A 160 30.27 13.54 -21.19
CA LEU A 160 30.49 12.57 -20.13
C LEU A 160 29.26 12.45 -19.22
N SER A 161 28.69 13.59 -18.82
CA SER A 161 27.49 13.65 -17.99
C SER A 161 26.28 13.06 -18.70
N LEU A 162 26.10 13.39 -19.99
CA LEU A 162 25.03 12.85 -20.83
C LEU A 162 25.18 11.33 -21.01
N GLY A 163 26.40 10.85 -21.25
CA GLY A 163 26.70 9.41 -21.32
C GLY A 163 26.36 8.69 -20.02
N GLY A 164 26.76 9.24 -18.88
CA GLY A 164 26.43 8.68 -17.57
C GLY A 164 24.93 8.63 -17.30
N LEU A 165 24.19 9.70 -17.61
CA LEU A 165 22.73 9.75 -17.49
C LEU A 165 22.03 8.78 -18.45
N ALA A 166 22.52 8.66 -19.68
CA ALA A 166 21.99 7.70 -20.66
C ALA A 166 22.21 6.25 -20.20
N SER A 167 23.40 5.92 -19.66
CA SER A 167 23.68 4.61 -19.08
C SER A 167 22.80 4.32 -17.85
N ALA A 168 22.65 5.28 -16.94
CA ALA A 168 21.75 5.13 -15.79
C ALA A 168 20.29 4.89 -16.24
N THR A 169 19.85 5.61 -17.27
CA THR A 169 18.52 5.44 -17.86
C THR A 169 18.36 4.06 -18.49
N LEU A 170 19.38 3.56 -19.20
CA LEU A 170 19.36 2.22 -19.79
C LEU A 170 19.25 1.13 -18.71
N ILE A 171 20.05 1.20 -17.65
CA ILE A 171 20.00 0.26 -16.51
C ILE A 171 18.62 0.27 -15.85
N ARG A 172 18.01 1.45 -15.72
CA ARG A 172 16.65 1.57 -15.21
C ARG A 172 15.64 0.97 -16.17
N ALA A 173 15.69 1.30 -17.45
CA ALA A 173 14.77 0.75 -18.45
C ALA A 173 14.83 -0.78 -18.49
N THR A 174 16.03 -1.37 -18.39
CA THR A 174 16.17 -2.83 -18.30
C THR A 174 15.54 -3.36 -17.02
N SER A 175 15.75 -2.70 -15.87
CA SER A 175 15.13 -3.07 -14.58
C SER A 175 13.60 -3.13 -14.65
N TRP A 176 12.97 -2.35 -15.52
CA TRP A 176 11.52 -2.26 -15.69
C TRP A 176 11.00 -3.08 -16.87
N ASN A 177 11.82 -3.92 -17.51
CA ASN A 177 11.43 -4.65 -18.72
C ASN A 177 10.39 -5.76 -18.48
N SER A 178 10.25 -6.22 -17.24
CA SER A 178 9.36 -7.31 -16.84
C SER A 178 9.10 -7.24 -15.33
N ASP A 179 7.97 -7.77 -14.90
CA ASP A 179 7.58 -7.80 -13.48
C ASP A 179 8.60 -8.54 -12.62
N LEU A 180 9.13 -9.67 -13.12
CA LEU A 180 10.15 -10.45 -12.40
C LEU A 180 11.43 -9.64 -12.22
N HIS A 181 11.97 -9.05 -13.28
CA HIS A 181 13.25 -8.35 -13.19
C HIS A 181 13.15 -7.08 -12.33
N LEU A 182 11.99 -6.41 -12.34
CA LEU A 182 11.70 -5.30 -11.44
C LEU A 182 11.67 -5.77 -9.98
N ALA A 183 11.03 -6.92 -9.70
CA ALA A 183 10.94 -7.46 -8.36
C ALA A 183 12.29 -7.98 -7.83
N GLU A 184 13.09 -8.66 -8.65
CA GLU A 184 14.45 -9.09 -8.31
C GLU A 184 15.36 -7.88 -8.01
N THR A 185 15.30 -6.85 -8.87
CA THR A 185 16.05 -5.62 -8.65
C THR A 185 15.57 -4.88 -7.39
N SER A 186 14.26 -4.85 -7.14
CA SER A 186 13.69 -4.21 -5.95
C SER A 186 14.11 -4.90 -4.66
N THR A 187 14.16 -6.23 -4.61
CA THR A 187 14.63 -6.97 -3.43
C THR A 187 16.14 -6.83 -3.20
N ARG A 188 16.93 -6.71 -4.27
CA ARG A 188 18.37 -6.42 -4.16
C ARG A 188 18.64 -5.02 -3.59
N ILE A 189 17.89 -4.01 -4.04
CA ILE A 189 18.08 -2.62 -3.60
C ILE A 189 17.44 -2.38 -2.23
N ALA A 190 16.26 -2.96 -1.96
CA ALA A 190 15.51 -2.82 -0.72
C ALA A 190 15.28 -4.18 -0.05
N PRO A 191 16.32 -4.88 0.43
CA PRO A 191 16.21 -6.22 1.02
C PRO A 191 15.39 -6.24 2.31
N ASN A 192 15.20 -5.09 2.96
CA ASN A 192 14.39 -4.95 4.17
C ASN A 192 12.94 -4.52 3.87
N SER A 193 12.50 -4.56 2.61
CA SER A 193 11.12 -4.25 2.23
C SER A 193 10.28 -5.53 2.08
N THR A 194 9.31 -5.73 2.97
CA THR A 194 8.32 -6.81 2.80
C THR A 194 7.55 -6.67 1.49
N ARG A 195 7.28 -5.43 1.05
CA ARG A 195 6.59 -5.18 -0.22
C ARG A 195 7.41 -5.63 -1.42
N ALA A 196 8.73 -5.38 -1.42
CA ALA A 196 9.63 -5.87 -2.47
C ALA A 196 9.64 -7.40 -2.54
N TRP A 197 9.76 -8.07 -1.39
CA TRP A 197 9.72 -9.54 -1.33
C TRP A 197 8.37 -10.13 -1.74
N ASN A 198 7.28 -9.48 -1.35
CA ASN A 198 5.95 -9.88 -1.79
C ASN A 198 5.78 -9.74 -3.31
N GLN A 199 6.31 -8.69 -3.92
CA GLN A 199 6.29 -8.58 -5.39
C GLN A 199 7.09 -9.69 -6.05
N LEU A 200 8.26 -10.05 -5.52
CA LEU A 200 9.06 -11.14 -6.09
C LEU A 200 8.33 -12.48 -5.97
N CYS A 201 7.67 -12.71 -4.85
CA CYS A 201 6.80 -13.86 -4.63
C CYS A 201 5.68 -13.94 -5.69
N VAL A 202 4.94 -12.84 -5.90
CA VAL A 202 3.87 -12.78 -6.91
C VAL A 202 4.42 -12.89 -8.34
N ALA A 203 5.58 -12.31 -8.62
CA ALA A 203 6.20 -12.40 -9.94
C ALA A 203 6.60 -13.84 -10.30
N TYR A 204 7.19 -14.59 -9.35
CA TYR A 204 7.46 -16.02 -9.55
C TYR A 204 6.16 -16.83 -9.71
N PHE A 205 5.15 -16.57 -8.87
CA PHE A 205 3.85 -17.22 -8.98
C PHE A 205 3.22 -17.02 -10.38
N ASN A 206 3.22 -15.79 -10.89
CA ASN A 206 2.68 -15.47 -12.21
C ASN A 206 3.52 -16.06 -13.33
N LEU A 207 4.86 -16.06 -13.20
CA LEU A 207 5.76 -16.60 -14.22
C LEU A 207 5.51 -18.08 -14.50
N GLY A 208 5.18 -18.87 -13.46
CA GLY A 208 4.84 -20.28 -13.63
C GLY A 208 3.37 -20.57 -13.95
N GLY A 209 2.59 -19.54 -14.31
CA GLY A 209 1.20 -19.70 -14.76
C GLY A 209 0.13 -19.57 -13.66
N GLY A 210 0.50 -19.06 -12.49
CA GLY A 210 -0.42 -18.74 -11.40
C GLY A 210 -0.93 -19.98 -10.66
N ASP A 211 -2.25 -20.03 -10.44
CA ASP A 211 -2.90 -21.07 -9.63
C ASP A 211 -3.03 -22.40 -10.39
N ARG A 212 -1.89 -23.07 -10.55
CA ARG A 212 -1.79 -24.38 -11.21
C ARG A 212 -0.86 -25.26 -10.40
N LYS A 213 -1.19 -26.55 -10.29
CA LYS A 213 -0.35 -27.50 -9.56
C LYS A 213 0.99 -27.73 -10.29
N GLU A 214 1.00 -27.56 -11.61
CA GLU A 214 2.15 -27.70 -12.49
C GLU A 214 3.07 -26.45 -12.50
N ASN A 215 2.73 -25.41 -11.73
CA ASN A 215 3.54 -24.20 -11.65
C ASN A 215 4.92 -24.51 -11.05
N SER A 216 5.93 -24.52 -11.91
CA SER A 216 7.33 -24.86 -11.57
C SER A 216 8.05 -23.79 -10.76
N TYR A 217 7.41 -22.64 -10.51
CA TYR A 217 7.97 -21.51 -9.76
C TYR A 217 7.37 -21.36 -8.36
N LEU A 218 6.49 -22.27 -7.92
CA LEU A 218 5.86 -22.18 -6.59
C LEU A 218 6.90 -22.21 -5.46
N ASP A 219 7.96 -23.01 -5.57
CA ASP A 219 9.00 -23.07 -4.53
C ASP A 219 9.77 -21.74 -4.43
N GLN A 220 10.13 -21.13 -5.55
CA GLN A 220 10.78 -19.81 -5.59
C GLN A 220 9.83 -18.73 -5.04
N ALA A 221 8.55 -18.79 -5.40
CA ALA A 221 7.54 -17.86 -4.92
C ALA A 221 7.36 -17.97 -3.39
N ILE A 222 7.20 -19.19 -2.86
CA ILE A 222 7.11 -19.47 -1.42
C ILE A 222 8.36 -18.98 -0.71
N ALA A 223 9.56 -19.25 -1.23
CA ALA A 223 10.82 -18.80 -0.63
C ALA A 223 10.94 -17.26 -0.60
N ALA A 224 10.49 -16.56 -1.65
CA ALA A 224 10.47 -15.10 -1.68
C ALA A 224 9.47 -14.54 -0.66
N CYS A 225 8.26 -15.12 -0.57
CA CYS A 225 7.29 -14.74 0.45
C CYS A 225 7.81 -15.01 1.87
N ASP A 226 8.53 -16.12 2.08
CA ASP A 226 9.09 -16.48 3.38
C ASP A 226 10.10 -15.43 3.86
N LYS A 227 11.02 -15.00 2.99
CA LYS A 227 11.92 -13.88 3.27
C LYS A 227 11.16 -12.61 3.63
N GLY A 228 10.10 -12.28 2.90
CA GLY A 228 9.26 -11.11 3.21
C GLY A 228 8.56 -11.21 4.57
N ALA A 229 8.10 -12.41 4.95
CA ALA A 229 7.44 -12.68 6.23
C ALA A 229 8.40 -12.59 7.44
N VAL A 230 9.70 -12.86 7.21
CA VAL A 230 10.78 -12.67 8.20
C VAL A 230 11.16 -11.21 8.32
N VAL A 231 11.27 -10.49 7.20
CA VAL A 231 11.72 -9.09 7.14
C VAL A 231 10.73 -8.13 7.82
N GLY A 232 9.43 -8.33 7.63
CA GLY A 232 8.41 -7.46 8.23
C GLY A 232 7.31 -8.25 8.93
N THR A 233 7.09 -7.90 10.19
CA THR A 233 6.08 -8.52 11.04
C THR A 233 4.72 -7.83 10.96
N ASP A 234 4.64 -6.67 10.32
CA ASP A 234 3.41 -5.85 10.24
C ASP A 234 2.59 -6.11 8.96
N SER A 235 2.94 -7.17 8.21
CA SER A 235 2.16 -7.67 7.07
C SER A 235 1.84 -9.14 7.26
N ILE A 236 0.60 -9.51 6.92
CA ILE A 236 0.16 -10.91 6.87
C ILE A 236 0.22 -11.48 5.44
N LYS A 237 0.27 -10.61 4.42
CA LYS A 237 0.09 -10.97 3.01
C LYS A 237 1.05 -12.03 2.50
N THR A 238 2.32 -11.96 2.89
CA THR A 238 3.32 -12.97 2.51
C THR A 238 3.02 -14.34 3.12
N LEU A 239 2.55 -14.40 4.37
CA LEU A 239 2.11 -15.66 5.00
C LEU A 239 0.82 -16.17 4.37
N THR A 240 -0.14 -15.29 4.05
CA THR A 240 -1.35 -15.64 3.31
C THR A 240 -0.99 -16.30 1.96
N ASN A 241 -0.06 -15.71 1.22
CA ASN A 241 0.40 -16.24 -0.06
C ASN A 241 1.12 -17.59 0.11
N ILE A 242 1.91 -17.78 1.17
CA ILE A 242 2.54 -19.09 1.47
C ILE A 242 1.46 -20.15 1.71
N VAL A 243 0.44 -19.85 2.53
CA VAL A 243 -0.67 -20.78 2.78
C VAL A 243 -1.39 -21.15 1.48
N ALA A 244 -1.72 -20.15 0.65
CA ALA A 244 -2.35 -20.37 -0.65
C ALA A 244 -1.49 -21.24 -1.58
N MET A 245 -0.23 -20.88 -1.78
CA MET A 245 0.67 -21.60 -2.70
C MET A 245 0.97 -23.03 -2.22
N LYS A 246 1.13 -23.25 -0.92
CA LYS A 246 1.32 -24.59 -0.38
C LYS A 246 0.04 -25.44 -0.47
N ALA A 247 -1.15 -24.83 -0.39
CA ALA A 247 -2.40 -25.53 -0.66
C ALA A 247 -2.48 -25.99 -2.13
N ILE A 248 -2.02 -25.16 -3.07
CA ILE A 248 -1.92 -25.51 -4.50
C ILE A 248 -0.97 -26.71 -4.70
N GLN A 249 0.19 -26.71 -4.03
CA GLN A 249 1.15 -27.83 -4.09
C GLN A 249 0.64 -29.10 -3.38
N GLY A 250 -0.27 -28.96 -2.41
CA GLY A 250 -0.64 -30.04 -1.49
C GLY A 250 0.41 -30.29 -0.40
N THR A 251 1.26 -29.30 -0.11
CA THR A 251 2.36 -29.37 0.88
C THR A 251 2.08 -28.55 2.14
N LEU A 252 0.87 -28.04 2.29
CA LEU A 252 0.45 -27.22 3.42
C LEU A 252 0.50 -28.01 4.73
N THR A 253 1.23 -27.52 5.74
CA THR A 253 1.43 -28.20 7.02
C THR A 253 0.76 -27.49 8.19
N GLU A 254 0.60 -28.18 9.32
CA GLU A 254 0.14 -27.59 10.59
C GLU A 254 1.08 -26.47 11.10
N ALA A 255 2.38 -26.56 10.83
CA ALA A 255 3.33 -25.51 11.20
C ALA A 255 3.10 -24.21 10.40
N ASP A 256 2.70 -24.33 9.12
CA ASP A 256 2.37 -23.17 8.28
C ASP A 256 1.12 -22.44 8.81
N TRP A 257 0.09 -23.21 9.18
CA TRP A 257 -1.11 -22.69 9.81
C TRP A 257 -0.82 -22.01 11.15
N ALA A 258 -0.05 -22.66 12.02
CA ALA A 258 0.33 -22.09 13.32
C ALA A 258 1.04 -20.74 13.15
N ARG A 259 1.96 -20.63 12.19
CA ARG A 259 2.67 -19.38 11.89
C ARG A 259 1.74 -18.30 11.32
N TYR A 260 0.86 -18.66 10.39
CA TYR A 260 -0.13 -17.74 9.81
C TYR A 260 -1.08 -17.19 10.88
N LEU A 261 -1.70 -18.08 11.67
CA LEU A 261 -2.66 -17.70 12.72
C LEU A 261 -1.99 -16.89 13.83
N ALA A 262 -0.78 -17.26 14.25
CA ALA A 262 -0.02 -16.48 15.23
C ALA A 262 0.19 -15.04 14.77
N ARG A 263 0.58 -14.83 13.51
CA ARG A 263 0.72 -13.49 12.94
C ARG A 263 -0.63 -12.78 12.80
N LEU A 264 -1.66 -13.48 12.37
CA LEU A 264 -3.01 -12.92 12.19
C LEU A 264 -3.60 -12.41 13.50
N ARG A 265 -3.22 -13.00 14.65
CA ARG A 265 -3.63 -12.52 15.99
C ARG A 265 -2.92 -11.23 16.43
N THR A 266 -1.74 -10.92 15.91
CA THR A 266 -0.93 -9.78 16.40
C THR A 266 -0.75 -8.65 15.39
N VAL A 267 -0.82 -8.93 14.09
CA VAL A 267 -0.59 -7.95 13.01
C VAL A 267 -1.54 -6.77 13.10
N THR A 268 -1.13 -5.56 12.71
CA THR A 268 -2.03 -4.40 12.63
C THR A 268 -3.13 -4.65 11.60
N MET A 269 -4.41 -4.47 11.97
CA MET A 269 -5.55 -4.73 11.09
C MET A 269 -5.82 -3.56 10.13
N THR A 270 -4.88 -3.36 9.21
CA THR A 270 -5.08 -2.51 8.03
C THR A 270 -6.10 -3.17 7.08
N PRO A 271 -6.85 -2.41 6.27
CA PRO A 271 -7.61 -2.93 5.14
C PRO A 271 -6.90 -4.00 4.31
N GLU A 272 -5.61 -3.80 3.99
CA GLU A 272 -4.84 -4.80 3.24
C GLU A 272 -4.70 -6.11 4.02
N ASN A 273 -4.32 -6.04 5.31
CA ASN A 273 -4.17 -7.23 6.14
C ASN A 273 -5.53 -7.93 6.37
N GLY A 274 -6.59 -7.15 6.61
CA GLY A 274 -7.94 -7.66 6.86
C GLY A 274 -8.60 -8.30 5.63
N SER A 275 -8.32 -7.80 4.43
CA SER A 275 -8.82 -8.39 3.18
C SER A 275 -7.98 -9.58 2.70
N SER A 276 -6.78 -9.80 3.23
CA SER A 276 -5.92 -10.90 2.81
C SER A 276 -6.55 -12.28 3.01
N ILE A 277 -7.45 -12.43 3.99
CA ILE A 277 -8.15 -13.70 4.27
C ILE A 277 -8.88 -14.24 3.04
N TRP A 278 -9.41 -13.36 2.19
CA TRP A 278 -10.13 -13.76 0.98
C TRP A 278 -9.28 -14.59 0.02
N ILE A 279 -7.95 -14.41 0.02
CA ILE A 279 -7.05 -15.21 -0.81
C ILE A 279 -7.14 -16.69 -0.41
N ILE A 280 -7.07 -17.01 0.89
CA ILE A 280 -7.14 -18.40 1.35
C ILE A 280 -8.57 -18.96 1.31
N LEU A 281 -9.59 -18.13 1.55
CA LEU A 281 -10.99 -18.57 1.43
C LEU A 281 -11.34 -18.93 -0.02
N ASN A 282 -10.84 -18.17 -1.00
CA ASN A 282 -11.06 -18.48 -2.41
C ASN A 282 -10.38 -19.79 -2.82
N GLN A 283 -9.15 -20.04 -2.35
CA GLN A 283 -8.48 -21.32 -2.60
C GLN A 283 -9.28 -22.52 -2.05
N ALA A 284 -9.88 -22.38 -0.87
CA ALA A 284 -10.75 -23.41 -0.32
C ALA A 284 -12.04 -23.61 -1.15
N ARG A 285 -12.65 -22.53 -1.65
CA ARG A 285 -13.79 -22.59 -2.57
C ARG A 285 -13.45 -23.27 -3.90
N ASP A 286 -12.22 -23.06 -4.38
CA ASP A 286 -11.69 -23.71 -5.58
C ASP A 286 -11.31 -25.19 -5.35
N GLY A 287 -11.65 -25.75 -4.17
CA GLY A 287 -11.46 -27.16 -3.84
C GLY A 287 -10.04 -27.55 -3.46
N LYS A 288 -9.15 -26.58 -3.20
CA LYS A 288 -7.78 -26.89 -2.75
C LYS A 288 -7.79 -27.50 -1.35
N PRO A 289 -6.90 -28.45 -1.05
CA PRO A 289 -6.85 -29.10 0.26
C PRO A 289 -6.45 -28.09 1.34
N MET A 290 -7.41 -27.69 2.16
CA MET A 290 -7.23 -26.77 3.28
C MET A 290 -7.89 -27.30 4.55
N ASN A 291 -7.33 -26.98 5.71
CA ASN A 291 -7.91 -27.38 6.99
C ASN A 291 -9.07 -26.44 7.34
N ALA A 292 -10.29 -26.97 7.30
CA ALA A 292 -11.51 -26.23 7.53
C ALA A 292 -11.61 -25.62 8.95
N ASN A 293 -11.00 -26.25 9.97
CA ASN A 293 -10.95 -25.68 11.33
C ASN A 293 -10.06 -24.42 11.37
N HIS A 294 -8.90 -24.45 10.70
CA HIS A 294 -8.00 -23.29 10.64
C HIS A 294 -8.58 -22.14 9.82
N LEU A 295 -9.34 -22.45 8.76
CA LEU A 295 -10.08 -21.43 8.01
C LEU A 295 -11.14 -20.75 8.86
N LEU A 296 -11.92 -21.52 9.62
CA LEU A 296 -12.90 -20.99 10.56
C LEU A 296 -12.24 -20.11 11.64
N GLU A 297 -11.13 -20.58 12.22
CA GLU A 297 -10.37 -19.80 13.20
C GLU A 297 -9.84 -18.49 12.61
N ALA A 298 -9.33 -18.50 11.37
CA ALA A 298 -8.88 -17.29 10.70
C ALA A 298 -10.03 -16.27 10.52
N ILE A 299 -11.22 -16.74 10.14
CA ILE A 299 -12.42 -15.91 10.00
C ILE A 299 -12.79 -15.28 11.35
N GLU A 300 -12.81 -16.08 12.42
CA GLU A 300 -13.11 -15.62 13.77
C GLU A 300 -12.13 -14.53 14.20
N ILE A 301 -10.81 -14.75 14.04
CA ILE A 301 -9.77 -13.77 14.39
C ILE A 301 -9.99 -12.46 13.62
N VAL A 302 -10.19 -12.51 12.30
CA VAL A 302 -10.41 -11.30 11.51
C VAL A 302 -11.67 -10.58 11.97
N SER A 303 -12.76 -11.31 12.19
CA SER A 303 -14.06 -10.73 12.57
C SER A 303 -14.05 -10.07 13.95
N GLN A 304 -13.19 -10.53 14.86
CA GLN A 304 -13.03 -9.97 16.21
C GLN A 304 -12.10 -8.77 16.23
N ARG A 305 -11.08 -8.75 15.36
CA ARG A 305 -10.03 -7.72 15.37
C ARG A 305 -10.32 -6.51 14.48
N ARG A 306 -11.37 -6.55 13.65
CA ARG A 306 -11.79 -5.40 12.83
C ARG A 306 -13.30 -5.35 12.66
N GLN A 307 -13.82 -4.15 12.38
CA GLN A 307 -15.18 -4.01 11.89
C GLN A 307 -15.28 -4.59 10.48
N VAL A 308 -16.15 -5.59 10.32
CA VAL A 308 -16.41 -6.27 9.06
C VAL A 308 -17.62 -5.60 8.41
N LYS A 309 -17.53 -5.28 7.12
CA LYS A 309 -18.68 -4.69 6.40
C LYS A 309 -19.82 -5.71 6.29
N PRO A 310 -21.09 -5.28 6.19
CA PRO A 310 -22.23 -6.19 6.04
C PRO A 310 -22.03 -7.27 4.97
N ILE A 311 -21.57 -6.86 3.78
CA ILE A 311 -21.28 -7.78 2.67
C ILE A 311 -20.15 -8.78 2.97
N GLU A 312 -19.11 -8.35 3.68
CA GLU A 312 -18.02 -9.22 4.08
C GLU A 312 -18.47 -10.21 5.15
N SER A 313 -19.34 -9.78 6.06
CA SER A 313 -19.93 -10.62 7.11
C SER A 313 -20.82 -11.70 6.49
N ALA A 314 -21.71 -11.34 5.57
CA ALA A 314 -22.52 -12.32 4.84
C ALA A 314 -21.65 -13.32 4.05
N ALA A 315 -20.63 -12.84 3.35
CA ALA A 315 -19.72 -13.70 2.59
C ALA A 315 -18.91 -14.66 3.50
N MET A 316 -18.56 -14.25 4.71
CA MET A 316 -17.98 -15.13 5.75
C MET A 316 -19.01 -16.17 6.23
N GLY A 317 -20.26 -15.75 6.46
CA GLY A 317 -21.37 -16.64 6.82
C GLY A 317 -21.59 -17.74 5.80
N TYR A 318 -21.73 -17.40 4.52
CA TYR A 318 -21.89 -18.37 3.43
C TYR A 318 -20.68 -19.32 3.33
N PHE A 319 -19.46 -18.80 3.54
CA PHE A 319 -18.28 -19.64 3.55
C PHE A 319 -18.33 -20.66 4.70
N ILE A 320 -18.66 -20.23 5.92
CA ILE A 320 -18.77 -21.10 7.09
C ILE A 320 -19.84 -22.18 6.87
N LEU A 321 -21.00 -21.79 6.35
CA LEU A 321 -22.11 -22.69 6.08
C LEU A 321 -21.74 -23.81 5.11
N GLY A 322 -21.03 -23.48 4.01
CA GLY A 322 -20.72 -24.46 2.96
C GLY A 322 -19.37 -25.19 3.09
N HIS A 323 -18.40 -24.63 3.82
CA HIS A 323 -16.99 -25.07 3.73
C HIS A 323 -16.34 -25.35 5.09
N THR A 324 -17.09 -25.36 6.18
CA THR A 324 -16.54 -25.61 7.53
C THR A 324 -17.33 -26.68 8.29
N PRO A 325 -16.70 -27.37 9.27
CA PRO A 325 -17.38 -28.44 10.02
C PRO A 325 -18.38 -27.93 11.07
N GLN A 326 -18.52 -26.61 11.24
CA GLN A 326 -19.41 -25.99 12.23
C GLN A 326 -20.34 -24.97 11.54
N PRO A 327 -21.26 -25.44 10.68
CA PRO A 327 -22.14 -24.56 9.91
C PRO A 327 -22.99 -23.65 10.80
N ASP A 328 -23.38 -24.10 12.00
CA ASP A 328 -24.17 -23.32 12.97
C ASP A 328 -23.53 -21.97 13.35
N LYS A 329 -22.19 -21.86 13.29
CA LYS A 329 -21.50 -20.61 13.55
C LYS A 329 -21.80 -19.54 12.49
N ALA A 330 -22.22 -19.93 11.28
CA ALA A 330 -22.53 -19.02 10.19
C ALA A 330 -23.66 -18.05 10.54
N TYR A 331 -24.65 -18.49 11.31
CA TYR A 331 -25.80 -17.68 11.71
C TYR A 331 -25.39 -16.32 12.30
N SER A 332 -24.39 -16.31 13.19
CA SER A 332 -23.91 -15.08 13.84
C SER A 332 -23.37 -14.04 12.85
N TYR A 333 -22.82 -14.49 11.72
CA TYR A 333 -22.29 -13.63 10.67
C TYR A 333 -23.41 -13.07 9.78
N PHE A 334 -24.46 -13.86 9.51
CA PHE A 334 -25.65 -13.39 8.81
C PHE A 334 -26.43 -12.38 9.64
N ALA A 335 -26.63 -12.65 10.93
CA ALA A 335 -27.29 -11.72 11.85
C ALA A 335 -26.56 -10.37 11.91
N ARG A 336 -25.22 -10.38 12.04
CA ARG A 336 -24.40 -9.16 11.97
C ARG A 336 -24.55 -8.45 10.62
N ALA A 337 -24.54 -9.18 9.52
CA ALA A 337 -24.70 -8.60 8.18
C ALA A 337 -26.05 -7.88 8.02
N VAL A 338 -27.14 -8.50 8.47
CA VAL A 338 -28.49 -7.94 8.41
C VAL A 338 -28.62 -6.72 9.33
N HIS A 339 -28.15 -6.83 10.57
CA HIS A 339 -28.25 -5.76 11.57
C HIS A 339 -27.47 -4.49 11.16
N ASP A 340 -26.26 -4.66 10.61
CA ASP A 340 -25.40 -3.53 10.25
C ASP A 340 -25.68 -2.98 8.84
N ALA A 341 -26.53 -3.64 8.06
CA ALA A 341 -26.89 -3.24 6.70
C ALA A 341 -27.86 -2.05 6.68
N LYS A 342 -27.55 -1.08 5.82
CA LYS A 342 -28.44 0.05 5.54
C LYS A 342 -29.41 -0.23 4.39
N ASP A 343 -28.98 -1.00 3.40
CA ASP A 343 -29.74 -1.30 2.20
C ASP A 343 -30.81 -2.37 2.47
N PRO A 344 -32.12 -2.04 2.37
CA PRO A 344 -33.19 -3.00 2.58
C PRO A 344 -33.17 -4.17 1.61
N ALA A 345 -32.78 -3.94 0.34
CA ALA A 345 -32.73 -4.98 -0.68
C ALA A 345 -31.66 -6.04 -0.35
N PHE A 346 -30.53 -5.60 0.21
CA PHE A 346 -29.49 -6.50 0.69
C PHE A 346 -29.98 -7.37 1.86
N ILE A 347 -30.74 -6.81 2.79
CA ILE A 347 -31.31 -7.55 3.93
C ILE A 347 -32.28 -8.63 3.45
N THR A 348 -33.26 -8.25 2.61
CA THR A 348 -34.22 -9.20 2.04
C THR A 348 -33.51 -10.28 1.23
N GLY A 349 -32.51 -9.90 0.44
CA GLY A 349 -31.72 -10.84 -0.35
C GLY A 349 -31.06 -11.94 0.49
N ILE A 350 -30.45 -11.60 1.63
CA ILE A 350 -29.86 -12.60 2.54
C ILE A 350 -30.93 -13.55 3.09
N ILE A 351 -32.06 -13.01 3.53
CA ILE A 351 -33.14 -13.82 4.14
C ILE A 351 -33.70 -14.81 3.11
N ASP A 352 -33.99 -14.34 1.90
CA ASP A 352 -34.52 -15.17 0.82
C ASP A 352 -33.53 -16.24 0.37
N GLU A 353 -32.24 -15.90 0.30
CA GLU A 353 -31.20 -16.83 -0.08
C GLU A 353 -30.96 -17.90 0.99
N LEU A 354 -31.01 -17.55 2.28
CA LEU A 354 -30.98 -18.54 3.37
C LEU A 354 -32.14 -19.53 3.30
N ARG A 355 -33.36 -19.09 2.91
CA ARG A 355 -34.46 -20.04 2.66
C ARG A 355 -34.13 -21.00 1.52
N LYS A 356 -33.55 -20.50 0.43
CA LYS A 356 -33.18 -21.31 -0.75
C LYS A 356 -32.05 -22.30 -0.45
N GLU A 357 -31.09 -21.90 0.37
CA GLU A 357 -29.97 -22.72 0.84
C GLU A 357 -30.38 -23.74 1.93
N GLY A 358 -31.68 -23.90 2.19
CA GLY A 358 -32.21 -24.90 3.13
C GLY A 358 -32.09 -24.49 4.60
N GLN A 359 -32.00 -23.20 4.89
CA GLN A 359 -31.96 -22.63 6.25
C GLN A 359 -33.22 -21.79 6.57
N PRO A 360 -34.45 -22.33 6.44
CA PRO A 360 -35.68 -21.57 6.67
C PRO A 360 -35.82 -21.07 8.12
N GLU A 361 -35.39 -21.86 9.11
CA GLU A 361 -35.45 -21.46 10.52
C GLU A 361 -34.58 -20.22 10.81
N TRP A 362 -33.42 -20.11 10.16
CA TRP A 362 -32.54 -18.94 10.30
C TRP A 362 -33.14 -17.72 9.61
N ALA A 363 -33.74 -17.91 8.44
CA ALA A 363 -34.41 -16.85 7.70
C ALA A 363 -35.61 -16.28 8.49
N ASP A 364 -36.41 -17.14 9.11
CA ASP A 364 -37.56 -16.72 9.92
C ASP A 364 -37.10 -16.02 11.21
N LYS A 365 -36.03 -16.51 11.84
CA LYS A 365 -35.42 -15.84 12.99
C LYS A 365 -34.89 -14.44 12.63
N LEU A 366 -34.19 -14.30 11.50
CA LEU A 366 -33.71 -12.98 11.03
C LEU A 366 -34.88 -12.06 10.67
N THR A 367 -35.94 -12.59 10.06
CA THR A 367 -37.18 -11.84 9.78
C THR A 367 -37.79 -11.28 11.07
N ALA A 368 -37.85 -12.10 12.13
CA ALA A 368 -38.34 -11.66 13.44
C ALA A 368 -37.44 -10.59 14.07
N GLU A 369 -36.11 -10.73 13.97
CA GLU A 369 -35.15 -9.74 14.46
C GLU A 369 -35.27 -8.39 13.72
N VAL A 370 -35.43 -8.40 12.39
CA VAL A 370 -35.64 -7.19 11.58
C VAL A 370 -36.96 -6.51 11.97
N ARG A 371 -38.06 -7.26 12.09
CA ARG A 371 -39.36 -6.71 12.54
C ARG A 371 -39.25 -6.11 13.94
N ALA A 372 -38.57 -6.78 14.87
CA ALA A 372 -38.36 -6.28 16.23
C ALA A 372 -37.50 -5.01 16.29
N SER A 373 -36.60 -4.80 15.31
CA SER A 373 -35.78 -3.60 15.20
C SER A 373 -36.52 -2.36 14.66
N GLY A 374 -37.79 -2.50 14.24
CA GLY A 374 -38.61 -1.41 13.70
C GLY A 374 -38.21 -0.97 12.29
N ARG A 375 -37.56 -1.85 11.52
CA ARG A 375 -37.14 -1.61 10.13
C ARG A 375 -38.28 -1.91 9.15
N ASP A 376 -39.32 -1.08 9.18
CA ASP A 376 -40.51 -1.20 8.31
C ASP A 376 -40.18 -0.94 6.82
N ASP A 377 -39.00 -0.39 6.53
CA ASP A 377 -38.45 -0.16 5.19
C ASP A 377 -37.97 -1.45 4.49
N VAL A 378 -37.85 -2.56 5.23
CA VAL A 378 -37.38 -3.84 4.68
C VAL A 378 -38.57 -4.66 4.18
N PRO A 379 -38.67 -4.91 2.87
CA PRO A 379 -39.74 -5.75 2.33
C PRO A 379 -39.47 -7.21 2.73
N LEU A 380 -40.27 -7.72 3.66
CA LEU A 380 -40.21 -9.11 4.14
C LEU A 380 -41.45 -9.85 3.64
N ALA A 381 -41.26 -11.06 3.10
CA ALA A 381 -42.39 -11.92 2.75
C ALA A 381 -43.32 -12.12 3.96
N THR A 382 -44.63 -12.05 3.74
CA THR A 382 -45.61 -12.33 4.79
C THR A 382 -45.76 -13.84 4.92
N ASP A 383 -46.09 -14.33 6.11
CA ASP A 383 -46.18 -15.77 6.43
C ASP A 383 -47.21 -16.55 5.56
N GLY A 384 -47.90 -15.87 4.63
CA GLY A 384 -48.87 -16.43 3.68
C GLY A 384 -48.42 -16.56 2.22
N ASP A 385 -47.25 -16.03 1.81
CA ASP A 385 -46.80 -16.06 0.39
C ASP A 385 -46.11 -17.38 -0.01
N HIS A 386 -46.06 -18.36 0.90
CA HIS A 386 -45.32 -19.62 0.72
C HIS A 386 -46.16 -20.88 1.04
N MET A 387 -47.45 -20.89 0.66
CA MET A 387 -48.17 -22.15 0.44
C MET A 387 -48.11 -22.53 -1.05
N PRO A 388 -47.97 -23.84 -1.36
CA PRO A 388 -47.41 -24.34 -2.63
C PRO A 388 -48.19 -24.00 -3.89
#